data_AF-A0AA41SJP9-F1
#
_entry.id   AF-A0AA41SJP9-F1
#
_cell.length_a   1.000
_cell.length_b   1.000
_cell.length_c   1.000
_cell.angle_alpha   90.00
_cell.angle_beta   90.00
_cell.angle_gamma   90.00
#
_symmetry.space_group_name_H-M   'P 1'
#
loop_
_entity.id
_entity.type
_entity.pdbx_description
1 polymer ?
#
loop_
_entity_poly.entity_id
_entity_poly.type
_entity_poly.pdbx_seq_one_letter_code
_entity_poly.pdbx_strand_id
1 'polypeptide(L)'
;MATVSIEKGLSPAKTIEQLSENLTGLLPRLSGLADIIPKQALLWKIKLLNSAAAYTNSRLHAIKAEVLVLASGKDNMLPSGDEAQRLKTSLKNCRVRYFKDNGHTLLLEDGLNLLSVIKATHMYRHSRRYDYISDYLPPSMSEYKKFAVEGNGLFRTAASAAMFSTLGDGKIVRGLEGVPTEGPILLVGYHMLMGLELPLLIEEFLRVKKVMIRGIAHPILFSTKSETAKQEFSGNDIVRLFGAVPVSASYMFKLLSTNSMVLLYPGGAREALHRKGEEYKCFWPDQPEFVRMAAQFGATIVPFGAVGEDDLAQ
;
A
#
# COMPACT_ATOMS: atom_id res chain seq x y z
N MET A 1 -11.30 8.63 22.62
CA MET A 1 -12.66 9.20 22.87
C MET A 1 -12.63 10.70 23.15
N ALA A 2 -11.91 11.19 24.18
CA ALA A 2 -11.90 12.64 24.48
C ALA A 2 -11.24 13.52 23.39
N THR A 3 -10.48 12.90 22.49
CA THR A 3 -9.81 13.54 21.34
C THR A 3 -10.60 13.45 20.03
N VAL A 4 -11.65 12.63 19.96
CA VAL A 4 -12.35 12.27 18.70
C VAL A 4 -13.15 13.44 18.12
N SER A 5 -13.49 14.44 18.94
CA SER A 5 -14.29 15.62 18.58
C SER A 5 -13.48 16.92 18.53
N ILE A 6 -12.15 16.85 18.63
CA ILE A 6 -11.30 18.05 18.55
C ILE A 6 -11.07 18.41 17.08
N GLU A 7 -11.46 19.63 16.69
CA GLU A 7 -11.31 20.11 15.31
C GLU A 7 -9.83 20.26 14.92
N LYS A 8 -9.49 19.86 13.68
CA LYS A 8 -8.14 20.01 13.14
C LYS A 8 -7.84 21.48 12.80
N GLY A 9 -6.68 21.98 13.21
CA GLY A 9 -6.21 23.34 12.93
C GLY A 9 -6.39 24.34 14.08
N LEU A 10 -6.85 23.88 15.26
CA LEU A 10 -6.94 24.70 16.46
C LEU A 10 -5.55 25.07 17.02
N SER A 11 -5.47 26.20 17.72
CA SER A 11 -4.28 26.55 18.48
C SER A 11 -4.05 25.53 19.61
N PRO A 12 -2.80 25.33 20.06
CA PRO A 12 -2.49 24.38 21.13
C PRO A 12 -3.31 24.63 22.41
N ALA A 13 -3.55 25.90 22.77
CA ALA A 13 -4.35 26.26 23.94
C ALA A 13 -5.82 25.79 23.82
N LYS A 14 -6.45 26.03 22.67
CA LYS A 14 -7.84 25.60 22.41
C LYS A 14 -8.00 24.08 22.37
N THR A 15 -6.97 23.39 21.87
CA THR A 15 -6.92 21.93 21.86
C THR A 15 -6.92 21.35 23.28
N ILE A 16 -6.14 21.97 24.19
CA ILE A 16 -6.06 21.55 25.60
C ILE A 16 -7.37 21.83 26.33
N GLU A 17 -8.01 22.97 26.06
CA GLU A 17 -9.29 23.36 26.65
C GLU A 17 -10.40 22.36 26.28
N GLN A 18 -10.58 22.07 24.99
CA GLN A 18 -11.57 21.09 24.53
C GLN A 18 -11.29 19.67 25.06
N LEU A 19 -10.02 19.28 25.15
CA LEU A 19 -9.66 17.99 25.73
C LEU A 19 -10.07 17.90 27.21
N SER A 20 -9.83 18.98 27.98
CA SER A 20 -10.21 19.08 29.39
C SER A 20 -11.72 19.01 29.58
N GLU A 21 -12.48 19.73 28.76
CA GLU A 21 -13.95 19.70 28.77
C GLU A 21 -14.49 18.32 28.44
N ASN A 22 -13.96 17.66 27.40
CA ASN A 22 -14.35 16.31 27.01
C ASN A 22 -14.04 15.28 28.11
N LEU A 23 -12.88 15.40 28.78
CA LEU A 23 -12.53 14.53 29.91
C LEU A 23 -13.47 14.76 31.11
N THR A 24 -13.78 16.02 31.41
CA THR A 24 -14.68 16.39 32.50
C THR A 24 -16.10 15.90 32.25
N GLY A 25 -16.59 15.99 31.01
CA GLY A 25 -17.89 15.46 30.60
C GLY A 25 -18.01 13.93 30.65
N LEU A 26 -16.88 13.21 30.69
CA LEU A 26 -16.86 11.75 30.84
C LEU A 26 -16.88 11.30 32.31
N LEU A 27 -16.48 12.16 33.27
CA LEU A 27 -16.41 11.81 34.70
C LEU A 27 -17.75 11.34 35.29
N PRO A 28 -18.91 11.99 35.01
CA PRO A 28 -20.20 11.53 35.54
C PRO A 28 -20.65 10.19 34.95
N ARG A 29 -20.07 9.73 33.82
CA ARG A 29 -20.38 8.44 33.22
C ARG A 29 -19.63 7.27 33.87
N LEU A 30 -18.54 7.56 34.59
CA LEU A 30 -17.76 6.55 35.30
C LEU A 30 -18.45 6.06 36.58
N SER A 31 -19.21 6.91 37.27
CA SER A 31 -19.98 6.50 38.46
C SER A 31 -21.14 5.57 38.10
N GLY A 32 -21.83 5.79 36.97
CA GLY A 32 -22.89 4.92 36.48
C GLY A 32 -22.40 3.55 35.97
N LEU A 33 -21.10 3.35 35.78
CA LEU A 33 -20.54 2.10 35.29
C LEU A 33 -20.70 0.94 36.29
N ALA A 34 -20.73 1.25 37.59
CA ALA A 34 -21.01 0.29 38.66
C ALA A 34 -22.47 -0.19 38.64
N ASP A 35 -23.41 0.68 38.26
CA ASP A 35 -24.83 0.35 38.09
C ASP A 35 -25.07 -0.43 36.78
N ILE A 36 -24.29 -0.15 35.73
CA ILE A 36 -24.36 -0.83 34.43
C ILE A 36 -23.78 -2.25 34.51
N ILE A 37 -22.73 -2.48 35.31
CA ILE A 37 -22.11 -3.79 35.49
C ILE A 37 -21.99 -4.12 36.98
N PRO A 38 -23.05 -4.67 37.60
CA PRO A 38 -23.01 -5.10 38.99
C PRO A 38 -21.90 -6.13 39.25
N LYS A 39 -21.37 -6.17 40.48
CA LYS A 39 -20.26 -7.07 40.88
C LYS A 39 -20.47 -8.54 40.45
N GLN A 40 -21.67 -9.08 40.66
CA GLN A 40 -21.96 -10.48 40.29
C GLN A 40 -21.96 -10.68 38.77
N ALA A 41 -22.46 -9.71 38.01
CA ALA A 41 -22.42 -9.73 36.56
C ALA A 41 -20.97 -9.63 36.04
N LEU A 42 -20.13 -8.79 36.66
CA LEU A 42 -18.71 -8.71 36.32
C LEU A 42 -17.98 -10.04 36.57
N LEU A 43 -18.19 -10.66 37.74
CA LEU A 43 -17.61 -11.97 38.07
C LEU A 43 -18.03 -13.04 37.08
N TRP A 44 -19.32 -13.07 36.72
CA TRP A 44 -19.84 -13.99 35.71
C TRP A 44 -19.20 -13.74 34.33
N LYS A 45 -19.09 -12.46 33.89
CA LYS A 45 -18.44 -12.09 32.63
C LYS A 45 -16.97 -12.51 32.58
N ILE A 46 -16.22 -12.36 33.67
CA ILE A 46 -14.82 -12.81 33.74
C ILE A 46 -14.73 -14.34 33.60
N LYS A 47 -15.58 -15.10 34.30
CA LYS A 47 -15.64 -16.57 34.15
C LYS A 47 -15.98 -17.00 32.73
N LEU A 48 -16.92 -16.30 32.10
CA LEU A 48 -17.30 -16.53 30.71
C LEU A 48 -16.13 -16.26 29.75
N LEU A 49 -15.44 -15.13 29.92
CA LEU A 49 -14.27 -14.77 29.12
C LEU A 49 -13.15 -15.80 29.27
N ASN A 50 -12.84 -16.24 30.49
CA ASN A 50 -11.82 -17.28 30.72
C ASN A 50 -12.16 -18.60 30.01
N SER A 51 -13.42 -19.02 30.11
CA SER A 51 -13.90 -20.25 29.46
C SER A 51 -13.86 -20.14 27.93
N ALA A 52 -14.32 -19.01 27.39
CA ALA A 52 -14.31 -18.73 25.95
C ALA A 52 -12.89 -18.59 25.40
N ALA A 53 -11.98 -17.95 26.14
CA ALA A 53 -10.58 -17.82 25.78
C ALA A 53 -9.89 -19.19 25.74
N ALA A 54 -10.10 -20.06 26.73
CA ALA A 54 -9.58 -21.42 26.73
C ALA A 54 -10.08 -22.22 25.51
N TYR A 55 -11.40 -22.18 25.25
CA TYR A 55 -12.01 -22.82 24.09
C TYR A 55 -11.41 -22.31 22.76
N THR A 56 -11.28 -21.00 22.61
CA THR A 56 -10.80 -20.35 21.38
C THR A 56 -9.31 -20.61 21.16
N ASN A 57 -8.48 -20.44 22.19
CA ASN A 57 -7.04 -20.69 22.13
C ASN A 57 -6.73 -22.13 21.74
N SER A 58 -7.50 -23.11 22.24
CA SER A 58 -7.33 -24.52 21.85
C SER A 58 -7.62 -24.81 20.37
N ARG A 59 -8.28 -23.89 19.65
CA ARG A 59 -8.74 -24.09 18.26
C ARG A 59 -8.15 -23.10 17.24
N LEU A 60 -7.30 -22.16 17.65
CA LEU A 60 -6.68 -21.20 16.71
C LEU A 60 -5.97 -21.91 15.55
N HIS A 61 -5.32 -23.04 15.83
CA HIS A 61 -4.63 -23.86 14.82
C HIS A 61 -5.56 -24.40 13.71
N ALA A 62 -6.87 -24.52 13.98
CA ALA A 62 -7.85 -25.03 13.03
C ALA A 62 -8.31 -23.94 12.03
N ILE A 63 -8.01 -22.67 12.28
CA ILE A 63 -8.39 -21.55 11.41
C ILE A 63 -7.50 -21.58 10.15
N LYS A 64 -8.14 -21.89 9.01
CA LYS A 64 -7.50 -21.91 7.68
C LYS A 64 -7.79 -20.65 6.86
N ALA A 65 -8.77 -19.84 7.27
CA ALA A 65 -9.07 -18.57 6.63
C ALA A 65 -7.89 -17.60 6.74
N GLU A 66 -7.78 -16.66 5.82
CA GLU A 66 -6.87 -15.54 5.98
C GLU A 66 -7.41 -14.58 7.04
N VAL A 67 -6.52 -14.11 7.91
CA VAL A 67 -6.85 -13.25 9.03
C VAL A 67 -6.02 -11.99 8.94
N LEU A 68 -6.68 -10.83 8.98
CA LEU A 68 -6.04 -9.53 9.15
C LEU A 68 -6.31 -9.05 10.58
N VAL A 69 -5.24 -8.91 11.36
CA VAL A 69 -5.28 -8.34 12.71
C VAL A 69 -4.84 -6.89 12.63
N LEU A 70 -5.67 -5.99 13.14
CA LEU A 70 -5.34 -4.58 13.34
C LEU A 70 -5.08 -4.37 14.83
N ALA A 71 -3.93 -3.82 15.17
CA ALA A 71 -3.49 -3.69 16.54
C ALA A 71 -3.06 -2.26 16.85
N SER A 72 -3.53 -1.74 17.97
CA SER A 72 -3.18 -0.41 18.47
C SER A 72 -1.96 -0.46 19.38
N GLY A 73 -1.06 0.51 19.21
CA GLY A 73 0.19 0.59 19.98
C GLY A 73 0.10 1.38 21.28
N LYS A 74 -0.83 2.33 21.39
CA LYS A 74 -1.13 3.09 22.62
C LYS A 74 -2.45 2.62 23.25
N ASP A 75 -2.77 1.34 23.12
CA ASP A 75 -3.91 0.74 23.78
C ASP A 75 -3.63 0.57 25.28
N ASN A 76 -4.21 1.45 26.09
CA ASN A 76 -4.10 1.42 27.55
C ASN A 76 -5.14 0.49 28.21
N MET A 77 -6.02 -0.14 27.44
CA MET A 77 -7.07 -1.02 27.94
C MET A 77 -6.71 -2.49 27.77
N LEU A 78 -6.10 -2.85 26.63
CA LEU A 78 -5.72 -4.23 26.31
C LEU A 78 -4.26 -4.28 25.83
N PRO A 79 -3.53 -5.38 26.08
CA PRO A 79 -2.18 -5.58 25.55
C PRO A 79 -2.23 -5.95 24.05
N SER A 80 -2.80 -5.07 23.22
CA SER A 80 -3.14 -5.32 21.82
C SER A 80 -1.92 -5.64 20.95
N GLY A 81 -0.77 -5.02 21.23
CA GLY A 81 0.49 -5.33 20.54
C GLY A 81 0.99 -6.75 20.79
N ASP A 82 1.03 -7.18 22.06
CA ASP A 82 1.49 -8.50 22.45
C ASP A 82 0.54 -9.59 21.93
N GLU A 83 -0.77 -9.33 22.02
CA GLU A 83 -1.79 -10.24 21.51
C GLU A 83 -1.69 -10.39 19.99
N ALA A 84 -1.46 -9.31 19.24
CA ALA A 84 -1.28 -9.38 17.80
C ALA A 84 -0.05 -10.20 17.41
N GLN A 85 1.06 -10.07 18.15
CA GLN A 85 2.25 -10.89 17.96
C GLN A 85 1.97 -12.38 18.26
N ARG A 86 1.22 -12.68 19.34
CA ARG A 86 0.81 -14.04 19.70
C ARG A 86 -0.08 -14.66 18.61
N LEU A 87 -1.09 -13.91 18.15
CA LEU A 87 -2.01 -14.35 17.09
C LEU A 87 -1.27 -14.59 15.78
N LYS A 88 -0.35 -13.71 15.39
CA LYS A 88 0.49 -13.91 14.20
C LYS A 88 1.27 -15.22 14.23
N THR A 89 1.74 -15.61 15.42
CA THR A 89 2.51 -16.84 15.62
C THR A 89 1.60 -18.08 15.67
N SER A 90 0.38 -17.94 16.18
CA SER A 90 -0.55 -19.04 16.42
C SER A 90 -1.43 -19.38 15.21
N LEU A 91 -1.77 -18.39 14.39
CA LEU A 91 -2.65 -18.51 13.23
C LEU A 91 -1.84 -18.74 11.95
N LYS A 92 -2.26 -19.72 11.15
CA LYS A 92 -1.52 -20.13 9.94
C LYS A 92 -1.41 -19.03 8.87
N ASN A 93 -2.50 -18.30 8.63
CA ASN A 93 -2.62 -17.32 7.55
C ASN A 93 -2.91 -15.92 8.10
N CYS A 94 -2.13 -15.47 9.07
CA CYS A 94 -2.35 -14.21 9.77
C CYS A 94 -1.40 -13.10 9.30
N ARG A 95 -1.97 -11.93 9.02
CA ARG A 95 -1.25 -10.69 8.78
C ARG A 95 -1.59 -9.71 9.88
N VAL A 96 -0.61 -8.93 10.31
CA VAL A 96 -0.78 -7.91 11.34
C VAL A 96 -0.48 -6.55 10.76
N ARG A 97 -1.27 -5.55 11.16
CA ARG A 97 -1.02 -4.14 10.93
C ARG A 97 -1.08 -3.42 12.27
N TYR A 98 0.06 -2.87 12.68
CA TYR A 98 0.26 -2.31 14.01
C TYR A 98 0.39 -0.79 13.90
N PHE A 99 -0.57 -0.11 14.51
CA PHE A 99 -0.72 1.33 14.49
C PHE A 99 -0.12 1.89 15.77
N LYS A 100 1.18 2.20 15.71
CA LYS A 100 2.00 2.52 16.89
C LYS A 100 1.42 3.65 17.72
N ASP A 101 0.85 4.66 17.05
CA ASP A 101 0.42 5.90 17.68
C ASP A 101 -1.07 5.96 18.02
N ASN A 102 -1.83 4.90 17.69
CA ASN A 102 -3.27 4.82 17.93
C ASN A 102 -3.61 4.13 19.27
N GLY A 103 -4.71 4.57 19.86
CA GLY A 103 -5.28 4.05 21.10
C GLY A 103 -6.28 2.93 20.89
N HIS A 104 -7.01 2.57 21.96
CA HIS A 104 -7.93 1.43 21.98
C HIS A 104 -9.03 1.50 20.91
N THR A 105 -9.49 2.72 20.58
CA THR A 105 -10.59 2.94 19.64
C THR A 105 -10.10 3.10 18.20
N LEU A 106 -9.29 2.15 17.74
CA LEU A 106 -8.52 2.23 16.50
C LEU A 106 -9.32 2.71 15.26
N LEU A 107 -10.53 2.20 15.07
CA LEU A 107 -11.37 2.51 13.90
C LEU A 107 -12.09 3.86 13.97
N LEU A 108 -12.08 4.52 15.14
CA LEU A 108 -12.69 5.82 15.37
C LEU A 108 -11.65 6.94 15.45
N GLU A 109 -10.36 6.59 15.41
CA GLU A 109 -9.27 7.53 15.51
C GLU A 109 -8.80 7.98 14.13
N ASP A 110 -8.24 9.19 14.09
CA ASP A 110 -7.56 9.70 12.92
C ASP A 110 -6.30 8.88 12.57
N GLY A 111 -5.93 8.89 11.28
CA GLY A 111 -4.68 8.32 10.79
C GLY A 111 -4.82 6.92 10.16
N LEU A 112 -5.86 6.17 10.51
CA LEU A 112 -6.16 4.88 9.90
C LEU A 112 -7.10 5.04 8.71
N ASN A 113 -6.70 4.49 7.56
CA ASN A 113 -7.60 4.24 6.43
C ASN A 113 -7.79 2.73 6.25
N LEU A 114 -8.90 2.19 6.76
CA LEU A 114 -9.19 0.76 6.73
C LEU A 114 -9.22 0.22 5.30
N LEU A 115 -9.79 0.99 4.36
CA LEU A 115 -9.87 0.59 2.96
C LEU A 115 -8.48 0.45 2.36
N SER A 116 -7.58 1.39 2.62
CA SER A 116 -6.19 1.30 2.14
C SER A 116 -5.48 0.07 2.68
N VAL A 117 -5.69 -0.25 3.95
CA VAL A 117 -5.12 -1.45 4.58
C VAL A 117 -5.67 -2.71 3.94
N ILE A 118 -6.99 -2.81 3.73
CA ILE A 118 -7.64 -3.95 3.08
C ILE A 118 -7.13 -4.15 1.65
N LYS A 119 -7.00 -3.06 0.88
CA LYS A 119 -6.47 -3.06 -0.50
C LYS A 119 -5.02 -3.53 -0.53
N ALA A 120 -4.15 -2.89 0.26
CA ALA A 120 -2.73 -3.23 0.32
C ALA A 120 -2.45 -4.65 0.84
N THR A 121 -3.37 -5.17 1.65
CA THR A 121 -3.32 -6.55 2.14
C THR A 121 -4.06 -7.55 1.26
N HIS A 122 -4.58 -7.15 0.09
CA HIS A 122 -5.30 -8.05 -0.82
C HIS A 122 -6.43 -8.85 -0.15
N MET A 123 -7.00 -8.30 0.94
CA MET A 123 -8.08 -8.93 1.69
C MET A 123 -9.42 -8.73 0.98
N TYR A 124 -9.55 -7.67 0.18
CA TYR A 124 -10.66 -7.51 -0.75
C TYR A 124 -10.44 -8.36 -1.99
N ARG A 125 -11.33 -9.31 -2.25
CA ARG A 125 -11.31 -10.20 -3.43
C ARG A 125 -12.68 -10.80 -3.71
N HIS A 126 -12.95 -11.11 -4.97
CA HIS A 126 -14.21 -11.73 -5.39
C HIS A 126 -14.16 -13.26 -5.44
N SER A 127 -12.97 -13.86 -5.26
CA SER A 127 -12.78 -15.31 -5.31
C SER A 127 -11.98 -15.83 -4.10
N ARG A 128 -11.74 -17.14 -4.06
CA ARG A 128 -10.91 -17.76 -3.01
C ARG A 128 -9.46 -17.26 -3.01
N ARG A 129 -8.95 -16.81 -4.16
CA ARG A 129 -7.59 -16.26 -4.31
C ARG A 129 -7.71 -14.83 -4.84
N TYR A 130 -6.79 -13.97 -4.42
CA TYR A 130 -6.71 -12.62 -4.96
C TYR A 130 -6.21 -12.65 -6.41
N ASP A 131 -6.93 -12.02 -7.32
CA ASP A 131 -6.51 -11.78 -8.70
C ASP A 131 -6.10 -10.31 -8.89
N TYR A 132 -4.86 -10.09 -9.29
CA TYR A 132 -4.24 -8.76 -9.42
C TYR A 132 -4.86 -7.86 -10.49
N ILE A 133 -5.75 -8.40 -11.32
CA ILE A 133 -6.40 -7.68 -12.40
C ILE A 133 -7.85 -7.39 -12.02
N SER A 134 -8.63 -8.43 -11.73
CA SER A 134 -10.07 -8.27 -11.46
C SER A 134 -10.38 -7.77 -10.05
N ASP A 135 -9.54 -8.05 -9.06
CA ASP A 135 -9.73 -7.58 -7.68
C ASP A 135 -9.00 -6.25 -7.41
N TYR A 136 -8.31 -5.69 -8.41
CA TYR A 136 -7.59 -4.44 -8.25
C TYR A 136 -8.55 -3.24 -8.22
N LEU A 137 -8.35 -2.38 -7.22
CA LEU A 137 -9.02 -1.10 -7.10
C LEU A 137 -7.99 0.03 -7.20
N PRO A 138 -8.13 0.98 -8.15
CA PRO A 138 -7.26 2.15 -8.24
C PRO A 138 -7.16 2.92 -6.93
N PRO A 139 -6.05 3.62 -6.66
CA PRO A 139 -5.91 4.43 -5.46
C PRO A 139 -6.97 5.52 -5.41
N SER A 140 -7.52 5.75 -4.21
CA SER A 140 -8.36 6.92 -3.95
C SER A 140 -7.54 8.20 -4.00
N MET A 141 -8.20 9.36 -4.08
CA MET A 141 -7.52 10.65 -3.97
C MET A 141 -6.78 10.83 -2.64
N SER A 142 -7.29 10.26 -1.55
CA SER A 142 -6.60 10.30 -0.25
C SER A 142 -5.34 9.44 -0.24
N GLU A 143 -5.36 8.27 -0.88
CA GLU A 143 -4.19 7.40 -1.05
C GLU A 143 -3.14 8.03 -1.96
N TYR A 144 -3.58 8.61 -3.09
CA TYR A 144 -2.71 9.37 -3.99
C TYR A 144 -2.04 10.53 -3.25
N LYS A 145 -2.81 11.36 -2.54
CA LYS A 145 -2.25 12.50 -1.79
C LYS A 145 -1.26 12.04 -0.73
N LYS A 146 -1.61 11.03 0.07
CA LYS A 146 -0.75 10.54 1.16
C LYS A 146 0.56 9.93 0.64
N PHE A 147 0.47 9.01 -0.33
CA PHE A 147 1.62 8.20 -0.72
C PHE A 147 2.37 8.76 -1.93
N ALA A 148 1.67 9.23 -2.96
CA ALA A 148 2.32 9.77 -4.15
C ALA A 148 2.71 11.24 -3.99
N VAL A 149 1.92 12.04 -3.27
CA VAL A 149 2.17 13.49 -3.13
C VAL A 149 3.01 13.84 -1.91
N GLU A 150 2.47 13.57 -0.73
CA GLU A 150 3.11 13.91 0.55
C GLU A 150 4.30 12.98 0.83
N GLY A 151 4.13 11.67 0.63
CA GLY A 151 5.17 10.66 0.83
C GLY A 151 6.41 10.88 -0.02
N ASN A 152 6.25 11.43 -1.23
CA ASN A 152 7.37 11.75 -2.13
C ASN A 152 7.75 13.22 -2.12
N GLY A 153 7.20 14.07 -1.23
CA GLY A 153 7.36 15.52 -1.31
C GLY A 153 8.83 15.97 -1.32
N LEU A 154 9.63 15.49 -0.36
CA LEU A 154 11.07 15.79 -0.30
C LEU A 154 11.83 15.23 -1.50
N PHE A 155 11.51 13.98 -1.89
CA PHE A 155 12.14 13.33 -3.03
C PHE A 155 11.86 14.07 -4.34
N ARG A 156 10.60 14.49 -4.56
CA ARG A 156 10.20 15.30 -5.71
C ARG A 156 10.95 16.64 -5.73
N THR A 157 11.06 17.31 -4.59
CA THR A 157 11.80 18.58 -4.52
C THR A 157 13.28 18.38 -4.84
N ALA A 158 13.89 17.31 -4.35
CA ALA A 158 15.30 17.00 -4.60
C ALA A 158 15.57 16.58 -6.05
N ALA A 159 14.78 15.65 -6.58
CA ALA A 159 14.91 15.15 -7.94
C ALA A 159 14.52 16.20 -8.99
N SER A 160 13.51 17.03 -8.69
CA SER A 160 12.97 18.08 -9.57
C SER A 160 12.73 17.57 -11.01
N ALA A 161 12.20 16.36 -11.12
CA ALA A 161 12.11 15.65 -12.39
C ALA A 161 11.28 16.45 -13.41
N ALA A 162 11.82 16.57 -14.62
CA ALA A 162 11.11 17.13 -15.77
C ALA A 162 10.83 16.01 -16.77
N MET A 163 9.57 15.84 -17.15
CA MET A 163 9.17 14.87 -18.16
C MET A 163 9.03 15.55 -19.52
N PHE A 164 9.37 14.80 -20.56
CA PHE A 164 9.24 15.19 -21.95
C PHE A 164 8.66 14.03 -22.75
N SER A 165 7.91 14.33 -23.80
CA SER A 165 7.36 13.35 -24.72
C SER A 165 7.45 13.87 -26.15
N THR A 166 7.40 12.94 -27.10
CA THR A 166 7.49 13.24 -28.53
C THR A 166 6.10 13.14 -29.16
N LEU A 167 5.67 14.21 -29.83
CA LEU A 167 4.42 14.25 -30.58
C LEU A 167 4.52 13.43 -31.88
N GLY A 168 3.38 13.19 -32.53
CA GLY A 168 3.32 12.40 -33.77
C GLY A 168 4.07 13.02 -34.97
N ASP A 169 4.36 14.32 -34.92
CA ASP A 169 5.19 15.04 -35.90
C ASP A 169 6.70 15.02 -35.57
N GLY A 170 7.10 14.34 -34.49
CA GLY A 170 8.48 14.26 -34.02
C GLY A 170 8.91 15.40 -33.09
N LYS A 171 8.04 16.39 -32.81
CA LYS A 171 8.37 17.49 -31.90
C LYS A 171 8.42 17.01 -30.45
N ILE A 172 9.49 17.36 -29.75
CA ILE A 172 9.62 17.12 -28.31
C ILE A 172 8.91 18.25 -27.56
N VAL A 173 8.04 17.88 -26.63
CA VAL A 173 7.30 18.80 -25.76
C VAL A 173 7.47 18.41 -24.29
N ARG A 174 7.37 19.41 -23.40
CA ARG A 174 7.39 19.17 -21.96
C ARG A 174 6.07 18.53 -21.52
N GLY A 175 6.17 17.51 -20.67
CA GLY A 175 5.03 16.72 -20.18
C GLY A 175 4.81 15.45 -20.99
N LEU A 176 3.64 14.85 -20.81
CA LEU A 176 3.29 13.53 -21.36
C LEU A 176 2.39 13.60 -22.60
N GLU A 177 2.20 14.78 -23.21
CA GLU A 177 1.24 14.99 -24.31
C GLU A 177 1.39 13.95 -25.44
N GLY A 178 2.62 13.68 -25.87
CA GLY A 178 2.92 12.72 -26.93
C GLY A 178 2.76 11.24 -26.56
N VAL A 179 2.51 10.92 -25.28
CA VAL A 179 2.28 9.54 -24.84
C VAL A 179 0.82 9.14 -25.10
N PRO A 180 0.56 8.05 -25.84
CA PRO A 180 -0.80 7.57 -26.06
C PRO A 180 -1.47 7.13 -24.75
N THR A 181 -2.80 7.07 -24.77
CA THR A 181 -3.63 6.63 -23.63
C THR A 181 -4.72 5.63 -24.00
N GLU A 182 -4.86 5.32 -25.28
CA GLU A 182 -5.86 4.39 -25.79
C GLU A 182 -5.23 3.07 -26.22
N GLY A 183 -5.95 1.98 -25.98
CA GLY A 183 -5.49 0.63 -26.28
C GLY A 183 -4.47 0.08 -25.27
N PRO A 184 -4.00 -1.16 -25.49
CA PRO A 184 -2.94 -1.72 -24.68
C PRO A 184 -1.63 -1.00 -24.99
N ILE A 185 -0.96 -0.51 -23.95
CA ILE A 185 0.28 0.26 -24.07
C ILE A 185 1.34 -0.42 -23.23
N LEU A 186 2.53 -0.58 -23.79
CA LEU A 186 3.69 -1.12 -23.09
C LEU A 186 4.78 -0.05 -23.04
N LEU A 187 4.95 0.57 -21.88
CA LEU A 187 6.08 1.44 -21.58
C LEU A 187 7.31 0.55 -21.37
N VAL A 188 8.33 0.71 -22.21
CA VAL A 188 9.56 -0.08 -22.16
C VAL A 188 10.75 0.85 -21.99
N GLY A 189 11.53 0.63 -20.95
CA GLY A 189 12.72 1.43 -20.65
C GLY A 189 13.70 0.65 -19.79
N TYR A 190 14.77 1.31 -19.39
CA TYR A 190 15.71 0.76 -18.41
C TYR A 190 15.31 1.19 -16.99
N HIS A 191 15.65 0.37 -16.01
CA HIS A 191 15.40 0.60 -14.59
C HIS A 191 16.55 1.40 -13.97
N MET A 192 16.27 2.55 -13.34
CA MET A 192 17.28 3.22 -12.52
C MET A 192 17.54 2.42 -11.24
N LEU A 193 18.65 2.71 -10.56
CA LEU A 193 19.05 2.00 -9.36
C LEU A 193 17.92 2.00 -8.33
N MET A 194 17.54 0.82 -7.84
CA MET A 194 16.43 0.58 -6.92
C MET A 194 15.03 1.02 -7.39
N GLY A 195 14.88 1.46 -8.64
CA GLY A 195 13.61 1.93 -9.17
C GLY A 195 13.20 3.32 -8.69
N LEU A 196 14.17 4.21 -8.48
CA LEU A 196 13.94 5.56 -7.97
C LEU A 196 13.10 6.43 -8.91
N GLU A 197 13.00 6.09 -10.20
CA GLU A 197 12.20 6.80 -11.19
C GLU A 197 10.69 6.55 -11.03
N LEU A 198 10.32 5.41 -10.45
CA LEU A 198 8.95 4.92 -10.38
C LEU A 198 7.97 5.87 -9.67
N PRO A 199 8.29 6.42 -8.48
CA PRO A 199 7.33 7.23 -7.74
C PRO A 199 6.92 8.49 -8.51
N LEU A 200 7.88 9.17 -9.17
CA LEU A 200 7.62 10.38 -9.94
C LEU A 200 6.95 10.06 -11.28
N LEU A 201 7.37 8.97 -11.94
CA LEU A 201 6.73 8.48 -13.17
C LEU A 201 5.25 8.18 -12.95
N ILE A 202 4.93 7.37 -11.94
CA ILE A 202 3.56 6.98 -11.60
C ILE A 202 2.74 8.22 -11.21
N GLU A 203 3.33 9.12 -10.42
CA GLU A 203 2.66 10.36 -10.02
C GLU A 203 2.25 11.20 -11.23
N GLU A 204 3.16 11.44 -12.19
CA GLU A 204 2.87 12.31 -13.33
C GLU A 204 1.79 11.71 -14.24
N PHE A 205 1.82 10.40 -14.48
CA PHE A 205 0.79 9.74 -15.28
C PHE A 205 -0.59 9.81 -14.61
N LEU A 206 -0.66 9.63 -13.29
CA LEU A 206 -1.91 9.81 -12.55
C LEU A 206 -2.39 11.26 -12.57
N ARG A 207 -1.47 12.22 -12.43
CA ARG A 207 -1.78 13.66 -12.38
C ARG A 207 -2.26 14.20 -13.72
N VAL A 208 -1.56 13.87 -14.80
CA VAL A 208 -1.76 14.48 -16.12
C VAL A 208 -2.69 13.64 -16.99
N LYS A 209 -2.44 12.33 -17.08
CA LYS A 209 -3.20 11.42 -17.97
C LYS A 209 -4.36 10.73 -17.26
N LYS A 210 -4.39 10.74 -15.91
CA LYS A 210 -5.39 10.00 -15.10
C LYS A 210 -5.38 8.50 -15.40
N VAL A 211 -4.23 7.98 -15.82
CA VAL A 211 -4.01 6.56 -16.15
C VAL A 211 -3.13 5.95 -15.08
N MET A 212 -3.53 4.77 -14.59
CA MET A 212 -2.69 3.98 -13.71
C MET A 212 -1.73 3.12 -14.54
N ILE A 213 -0.43 3.33 -14.33
CA ILE A 213 0.60 2.44 -14.85
C ILE A 213 0.62 1.16 -14.04
N ARG A 214 0.54 0.01 -14.71
CA ARG A 214 0.61 -1.32 -14.09
C ARG A 214 2.01 -1.89 -14.25
N GLY A 215 2.84 -1.73 -13.21
CA GLY A 215 4.20 -2.27 -13.19
C GLY A 215 4.25 -3.78 -13.01
N ILE A 216 5.17 -4.44 -13.71
CA ILE A 216 5.44 -5.87 -13.51
C ILE A 216 6.70 -6.01 -12.64
N ALA A 217 6.53 -6.58 -11.44
CA ALA A 217 7.58 -6.58 -10.44
C ALA A 217 7.94 -7.98 -9.92
N HIS A 218 9.12 -8.10 -9.31
CA HIS A 218 9.62 -9.37 -8.80
C HIS A 218 8.69 -9.92 -7.68
N PRO A 219 8.40 -11.24 -7.63
CA PRO A 219 7.40 -11.81 -6.71
C PRO A 219 7.70 -11.57 -5.22
N ILE A 220 8.96 -11.29 -4.88
CA ILE A 220 9.38 -10.99 -3.51
C ILE A 220 8.66 -9.76 -2.92
N LEU A 221 8.30 -8.78 -3.73
CA LEU A 221 7.56 -7.58 -3.29
C LEU A 221 6.10 -7.90 -2.90
N PHE A 222 5.59 -9.05 -3.35
CA PHE A 222 4.24 -9.53 -3.03
C PHE A 222 4.23 -10.58 -1.92
N SER A 223 5.41 -11.00 -1.46
CA SER A 223 5.56 -11.95 -0.38
C SER A 223 5.08 -11.36 0.95
N THR A 224 4.42 -12.20 1.75
CA THR A 224 4.06 -11.88 3.13
C THR A 224 5.18 -12.23 4.11
N LYS A 225 6.24 -12.91 3.67
CA LYS A 225 7.34 -13.39 4.54
C LYS A 225 8.15 -12.24 5.16
N SER A 226 8.24 -11.10 4.49
CA SER A 226 8.94 -9.92 5.00
C SER A 226 8.08 -9.08 5.96
N GLU A 227 6.81 -9.44 6.17
CA GLU A 227 5.93 -8.67 7.04
C GLU A 227 6.27 -8.91 8.51
N THR A 228 6.41 -7.84 9.28
CA THR A 228 6.60 -7.90 10.74
C THR A 228 5.27 -7.68 11.47
N ALA A 229 5.20 -7.93 12.77
CA ALA A 229 3.99 -7.61 13.54
C ALA A 229 3.94 -6.14 13.99
N LYS A 230 5.01 -5.37 13.74
CA LYS A 230 5.16 -3.99 14.18
C LYS A 230 5.05 -2.97 13.04
N GLN A 231 4.65 -3.42 11.85
CA GLN A 231 4.51 -2.57 10.69
C GLN A 231 3.09 -2.01 10.58
N GLU A 232 2.98 -0.71 10.33
CA GLU A 232 1.70 -0.08 9.99
C GLU A 232 1.44 -0.18 8.49
N PHE A 233 2.41 0.22 7.68
CA PHE A 233 2.37 0.20 6.21
C PHE A 233 3.80 0.09 5.67
N SER A 234 4.01 -0.67 4.61
CA SER A 234 5.35 -0.92 4.04
C SER A 234 5.47 -0.44 2.59
N GLY A 235 6.69 -0.33 2.06
CA GLY A 235 6.92 -0.06 0.63
C GLY A 235 6.24 -1.10 -0.28
N ASN A 236 6.25 -2.38 0.13
CA ASN A 236 5.54 -3.45 -0.57
C ASN A 236 4.01 -3.23 -0.62
N ASP A 237 3.44 -2.61 0.43
CA ASP A 237 2.03 -2.26 0.45
C ASP A 237 1.72 -1.13 -0.54
N ILE A 238 2.64 -0.16 -0.71
CA ILE A 238 2.53 0.89 -1.73
C ILE A 238 2.59 0.29 -3.14
N VAL A 239 3.55 -0.61 -3.40
CA VAL A 239 3.67 -1.33 -4.69
C VAL A 239 2.36 -2.03 -5.06
N ARG A 240 1.72 -2.71 -4.10
CA ARG A 240 0.41 -3.36 -4.28
C ARG A 240 -0.72 -2.37 -4.50
N LEU A 241 -0.76 -1.30 -3.69
CA LEU A 241 -1.80 -0.28 -3.75
C LEU A 241 -1.81 0.46 -5.09
N PHE A 242 -0.63 0.71 -5.65
CA PHE A 242 -0.46 1.35 -6.97
C PHE A 242 -0.49 0.34 -8.12
N GLY A 243 -0.96 -0.89 -7.88
CA GLY A 243 -1.37 -1.81 -8.93
C GLY A 243 -0.27 -2.61 -9.59
N ALA A 244 0.93 -2.66 -9.01
CA ALA A 244 1.95 -3.56 -9.52
C ALA A 244 1.47 -5.02 -9.43
N VAL A 245 1.90 -5.84 -10.40
CA VAL A 245 1.57 -7.26 -10.48
C VAL A 245 2.85 -8.10 -10.44
N PRO A 246 2.82 -9.31 -9.87
CA PRO A 246 3.99 -10.19 -9.92
C PRO A 246 4.27 -10.61 -11.36
N VAL A 247 5.56 -10.70 -11.71
CA VAL A 247 6.00 -11.13 -13.05
C VAL A 247 5.47 -12.52 -13.39
N SER A 248 4.69 -12.59 -14.47
CA SER A 248 4.28 -13.83 -15.15
C SER A 248 3.72 -13.51 -16.52
N ALA A 249 3.85 -14.45 -17.46
CA ALA A 249 3.22 -14.33 -18.78
C ALA A 249 1.70 -14.17 -18.69
N SER A 250 1.06 -14.86 -17.73
CA SER A 250 -0.39 -14.80 -17.52
C SER A 250 -0.88 -13.42 -17.10
N TYR A 251 -0.16 -12.73 -16.22
CA TYR A 251 -0.53 -11.37 -15.81
C TYR A 251 -0.26 -10.34 -16.90
N MET A 252 0.85 -10.46 -17.65
CA MET A 252 1.09 -9.61 -18.82
C MET A 252 -0.04 -9.77 -19.85
N PHE A 253 -0.41 -11.02 -20.17
CA PHE A 253 -1.52 -11.31 -21.09
C PHE A 253 -2.81 -10.66 -20.62
N LYS A 254 -3.17 -10.84 -19.34
CA LYS A 254 -4.41 -10.26 -18.78
C LYS A 254 -4.38 -8.73 -18.84
N LEU A 255 -3.27 -8.10 -18.45
CA LEU A 255 -3.11 -6.65 -18.50
C LEU A 255 -3.33 -6.11 -19.91
N LEU A 256 -2.65 -6.69 -20.91
CA LEU A 256 -2.80 -6.27 -22.31
C LEU A 256 -4.22 -6.55 -22.83
N SER A 257 -4.82 -7.69 -22.49
CA SER A 257 -6.20 -8.03 -22.89
C SER A 257 -7.26 -7.07 -22.31
N THR A 258 -6.92 -6.33 -21.25
CA THR A 258 -7.79 -5.34 -20.61
C THR A 258 -7.45 -3.90 -21.00
N ASN A 259 -6.63 -3.71 -22.05
CA ASN A 259 -6.14 -2.40 -22.50
C ASN A 259 -5.43 -1.59 -21.39
N SER A 260 -4.72 -2.28 -20.49
CA SER A 260 -3.94 -1.61 -19.45
C SER A 260 -2.67 -0.97 -20.03
N MET A 261 -2.23 0.12 -19.42
CA MET A 261 -0.88 0.65 -19.62
C MET A 261 0.09 -0.09 -18.70
N VAL A 262 0.99 -0.85 -19.29
CA VAL A 262 1.93 -1.73 -18.57
C VAL A 262 3.33 -1.12 -18.59
N LEU A 263 4.01 -1.15 -17.47
CA LEU A 263 5.42 -0.76 -17.35
C LEU A 263 6.30 -1.99 -17.24
N LEU A 264 7.24 -2.10 -18.16
CA LEU A 264 8.14 -3.23 -18.30
C LEU A 264 9.59 -2.76 -18.39
N TYR A 265 10.41 -3.32 -17.52
CA TYR A 265 11.87 -3.26 -17.58
C TYR A 265 12.39 -4.61 -18.07
N PRO A 266 12.99 -4.71 -19.26
CA PRO A 266 13.43 -5.98 -19.84
C PRO A 266 14.38 -6.76 -18.93
N GLY A 267 15.30 -6.05 -18.25
CA GLY A 267 16.25 -6.66 -17.32
C GLY A 267 15.71 -6.91 -15.91
N GLY A 268 14.49 -6.42 -15.62
CA GLY A 268 13.80 -6.62 -14.35
C GLY A 268 14.65 -6.29 -13.12
N ALA A 269 14.63 -7.18 -12.12
CA ALA A 269 15.33 -6.94 -10.86
C ALA A 269 16.87 -6.86 -11.00
N ARG A 270 17.46 -7.46 -12.04
CA ARG A 270 18.91 -7.38 -12.28
C ARG A 270 19.32 -5.98 -12.77
N GLU A 271 18.44 -5.34 -13.53
CA GLU A 271 18.59 -3.97 -14.00
C GLU A 271 18.34 -2.97 -12.87
N ALA A 272 17.33 -3.20 -12.04
CA ALA A 272 17.09 -2.41 -10.83
C ALA A 272 18.26 -2.45 -9.83
N LEU A 273 19.06 -3.52 -9.86
CA LEU A 273 20.23 -3.72 -9.00
C LEU A 273 21.51 -3.79 -9.84
N HIS A 274 21.59 -2.94 -10.85
CA HIS A 274 22.75 -2.86 -11.72
C HIS A 274 24.02 -2.47 -10.94
N ARG A 275 25.17 -2.84 -11.50
CA ARG A 275 26.48 -2.60 -10.90
C ARG A 275 27.09 -1.33 -11.48
N LYS A 276 28.15 -0.84 -10.83
CA LYS A 276 28.96 0.26 -11.34
C LYS A 276 29.40 0.00 -12.79
N GLY A 277 29.20 0.97 -13.67
CA GLY A 277 29.48 0.88 -15.10
C GLY A 277 28.35 0.26 -15.94
N GLU A 278 27.21 -0.06 -15.31
CA GLU A 278 26.02 -0.58 -15.96
C GLU A 278 24.84 0.39 -15.97
N GLU A 279 25.05 1.63 -15.53
CA GLU A 279 24.06 2.71 -15.49
C GLU A 279 23.48 2.96 -16.90
N TYR A 280 22.22 3.37 -16.97
CA TYR A 280 21.53 3.74 -18.23
C TYR A 280 21.43 2.63 -19.29
N LYS A 281 21.60 1.35 -18.92
CA LYS A 281 21.54 0.21 -19.87
C LYS A 281 20.26 -0.59 -19.72
N CYS A 282 19.62 -0.89 -20.85
CA CYS A 282 18.62 -1.95 -20.94
C CYS A 282 19.31 -3.31 -21.03
N PHE A 283 18.97 -4.25 -20.15
CA PHE A 283 19.40 -5.64 -20.24
C PHE A 283 18.31 -6.46 -20.93
N TRP A 284 18.49 -6.68 -22.22
CA TRP A 284 17.55 -7.49 -22.99
C TRP A 284 17.73 -8.99 -22.68
N PRO A 285 16.63 -9.72 -22.44
CA PRO A 285 16.70 -11.18 -22.39
C PRO A 285 17.03 -11.75 -23.77
N ASP A 286 17.67 -12.92 -23.81
CA ASP A 286 17.99 -13.63 -25.07
C ASP A 286 16.74 -13.86 -25.94
N GLN A 287 15.58 -14.05 -25.28
CA GLN A 287 14.28 -14.20 -25.92
C GLN A 287 13.30 -13.16 -25.36
N PRO A 288 13.10 -12.02 -26.07
CA PRO A 288 12.17 -10.97 -25.65
C PRO A 288 10.71 -11.33 -25.98
N GLU A 289 10.17 -12.35 -25.30
CA GLU A 289 8.81 -12.86 -25.51
C GLU A 289 7.71 -11.80 -25.33
N PHE A 290 8.00 -10.71 -24.61
CA PHE A 290 7.06 -9.60 -24.47
C PHE A 290 6.72 -8.95 -25.82
N VAL A 291 7.63 -8.96 -26.80
CA VAL A 291 7.39 -8.40 -28.14
C VAL A 291 6.33 -9.20 -28.87
N ARG A 292 6.41 -10.54 -28.79
CA ARG A 292 5.39 -11.44 -29.37
C ARG A 292 4.03 -11.22 -28.70
N MET A 293 4.02 -11.02 -27.39
CA MET A 293 2.79 -10.73 -26.66
C MET A 293 2.22 -9.35 -27.00
N ALA A 294 3.06 -8.32 -27.12
CA ALA A 294 2.64 -7.00 -27.57
C ALA A 294 2.03 -7.07 -28.98
N ALA A 295 2.68 -7.76 -29.92
CA ALA A 295 2.16 -7.95 -31.27
C ALA A 295 0.82 -8.68 -31.30
N GLN A 296 0.65 -9.73 -30.46
CA GLN A 296 -0.60 -10.48 -30.35
C GLN A 296 -1.81 -9.60 -29.98
N PHE A 297 -1.60 -8.58 -29.14
CA PHE A 297 -2.65 -7.67 -28.69
C PHE A 297 -2.69 -6.34 -29.46
N GLY A 298 -1.80 -6.15 -30.44
CA GLY A 298 -1.65 -4.85 -31.11
C GLY A 298 -1.23 -3.73 -30.15
N ALA A 299 -0.43 -4.06 -29.13
CA ALA A 299 -0.03 -3.11 -28.10
C ALA A 299 1.00 -2.09 -28.63
N THR A 300 0.79 -0.82 -28.30
CA THR A 300 1.74 0.24 -28.63
C THR A 300 2.92 0.18 -27.68
N ILE A 301 4.11 -0.11 -28.20
CA ILE A 301 5.35 -0.04 -27.43
C ILE A 301 5.82 1.41 -27.42
N VAL A 302 5.91 2.00 -26.23
CA VAL A 302 6.43 3.36 -26.03
C VAL A 302 7.78 3.24 -25.33
N PRO A 303 8.89 3.46 -26.05
CA PRO A 303 10.20 3.51 -25.41
C PRO A 303 10.31 4.76 -24.53
N PHE A 304 10.90 4.63 -23.35
CA PHE A 304 11.23 5.76 -22.49
C PHE A 304 12.59 5.57 -21.83
N GLY A 305 13.13 6.66 -21.29
CA GLY A 305 14.31 6.66 -20.46
C GLY A 305 14.23 7.77 -19.42
N ALA A 306 14.92 7.58 -18.31
CA ALA A 306 15.16 8.61 -17.31
C ALA A 306 16.64 9.03 -17.34
N VAL A 307 17.01 10.13 -16.70
CA VAL A 307 18.43 10.56 -16.56
C VAL A 307 18.62 11.22 -15.19
N GLY A 308 19.76 10.99 -14.54
CA GLY A 308 20.23 11.77 -13.39
C GLY A 308 20.33 11.03 -12.06
N GLU A 309 19.41 10.09 -11.75
CA GLU A 309 19.40 9.43 -10.44
C GLU A 309 20.57 8.45 -10.26
N ASP A 310 20.95 7.73 -11.32
CA ASP A 310 22.12 6.84 -11.29
C ASP A 310 23.42 7.64 -11.06
N ASP A 311 23.46 8.93 -11.39
CA ASP A 311 24.62 9.80 -11.15
C ASP A 311 24.79 10.15 -9.67
N LEU A 312 23.73 10.04 -8.86
CA LEU A 312 23.80 10.27 -7.40
C LEU A 312 24.60 9.20 -6.67
N ALA A 313 24.72 8.01 -7.27
CA ALA A 313 25.38 6.85 -6.67
C ALA A 313 26.84 6.66 -7.13
N GLN A 314 27.36 7.55 -7.98
CA GLN A 314 28.74 7.52 -8.49
C GLN A 314 29.75 8.14 -7.52
#